data_AF-A0A7S1C019-F1
#
_entry.id   AF-A0A7S1C019-F1
#
_cell.length_a   1.000
_cell.length_b   1.000
_cell.length_c   1.000
_cell.angle_alpha   90.00
_cell.angle_beta   90.00
_cell.angle_gamma   90.00
#
_symmetry.space_group_name_H-M   'P 1'
#
loop_
_entity.id
_entity.type
_entity.pdbx_description
1 polymer ?
#
loop_
_entity_poly.entity_id
_entity_poly.type
_entity_poly.pdbx_seq_one_letter_code
_entity_poly.pdbx_strand_id
1 'polypeptide(L)'
;MMETQFYINNYFYFYDNTLYCPNRFLLPRTVTWSNGDDKANDALGGIVGEEYDNQKNDESNTETHITTTLEQILDHVKAPKIIDYFSLDVEGAEFAVLQNFPFDRYMFRAITIERPPPWLNDLLLSSGYVWIQNYKFDSFYLHKTETAAVESHGSLQQIPRKCVGKDQRLGRMCEWGDPPKTEPCPRHNSLE
;
A
#
# COMPACT_ATOMS: atom_id res chain seq x y z
N MET A 1 -15.77 -9.70 -23.12
CA MET A 1 -15.00 -9.57 -21.86
C MET A 1 -14.50 -8.15 -21.82
N MET A 2 -14.98 -7.33 -20.88
CA MET A 2 -14.39 -6.01 -20.64
C MET A 2 -13.19 -6.22 -19.74
N GLU A 3 -12.01 -6.14 -20.33
CA GLU A 3 -10.72 -6.18 -19.63
C GLU A 3 -10.62 -4.89 -18.82
N THR A 4 -10.79 -4.98 -17.50
CA THR A 4 -10.74 -3.79 -16.63
C THR A 4 -9.37 -3.74 -15.98
N GLN A 5 -8.41 -3.12 -16.66
CA GLN A 5 -7.08 -2.84 -16.11
C GLN A 5 -7.16 -1.55 -15.28
N PHE A 6 -7.02 -1.65 -13.97
CA PHE A 6 -6.79 -0.49 -13.11
C PHE A 6 -5.28 -0.29 -12.95
N TYR A 7 -4.71 0.57 -13.80
CA TYR A 7 -3.40 1.15 -13.53
C TYR A 7 -3.58 2.34 -12.61
N ILE A 8 -3.26 2.17 -11.34
CA ILE A 8 -3.15 3.28 -10.40
C ILE A 8 -1.70 3.77 -10.46
N ASN A 9 -1.39 4.56 -11.50
CA ASN A 9 -0.20 5.38 -11.49
C ASN A 9 -0.56 6.69 -10.80
N ASN A 10 0.02 6.89 -9.61
CA ASN A 10 0.19 8.15 -8.88
C ASN A 10 -0.66 9.30 -9.43
N TYR A 11 -1.86 9.52 -8.88
CA TYR A 11 -2.55 10.82 -8.69
C TYR A 11 -3.98 10.52 -8.18
N PHE A 12 -4.36 11.02 -7.00
CA PHE A 12 -5.75 10.94 -6.51
C PHE A 12 -6.23 12.32 -6.05
N TYR A 13 -7.39 12.76 -6.55
CA TYR A 13 -8.05 13.98 -6.08
C TYR A 13 -9.59 13.83 -5.95
N PHE A 14 -10.15 14.54 -4.94
CA PHE A 14 -11.54 15.07 -4.76
C PHE A 14 -12.71 14.06 -4.54
N TYR A 15 -13.84 14.26 -3.81
CA TYR A 15 -14.43 15.16 -2.77
C TYR A 15 -15.50 14.31 -2.04
N ASP A 16 -15.57 14.30 -0.70
CA ASP A 16 -16.78 14.48 0.16
C ASP A 16 -16.49 14.10 1.63
N ASN A 17 -17.06 14.87 2.56
CA ASN A 17 -16.74 14.99 3.97
C ASN A 17 -17.66 14.15 4.87
N THR A 18 -17.43 12.85 5.07
CA THR A 18 -17.82 12.14 6.32
C THR A 18 -17.15 10.75 6.43
N LEU A 19 -16.63 10.37 7.60
CA LEU A 19 -16.30 8.97 7.95
C LEU A 19 -16.73 8.67 9.39
N TYR A 20 -17.49 7.58 9.56
CA TYR A 20 -17.91 7.00 10.84
C TYR A 20 -17.02 5.80 11.14
N CYS A 21 -16.59 5.64 12.41
CA CYS A 21 -15.59 4.64 12.83
C CYS A 21 -16.26 3.33 13.28
N PRO A 22 -15.67 2.17 12.94
CA PRO A 22 -15.05 1.40 14.02
C PRO A 22 -13.74 0.72 13.56
N ASN A 23 -12.67 0.95 14.33
CA ASN A 23 -11.31 0.39 14.21
C ASN A 23 -10.37 1.19 13.28
N ARG A 24 -9.47 1.97 13.90
CA ARG A 24 -8.56 2.88 13.21
C ARG A 24 -7.10 2.42 13.30
N PHE A 25 -6.55 2.04 12.16
CA PHE A 25 -5.43 2.77 11.56
C PHE A 25 -5.88 3.15 10.14
N LEU A 26 -6.59 4.27 10.04
CA LEU A 26 -6.86 4.87 8.73
C LEU A 26 -5.58 5.61 8.33
N LEU A 27 -5.21 5.58 7.05
CA LEU A 27 -4.36 6.64 6.51
C LEU A 27 -4.89 7.97 7.07
N PRO A 28 -4.03 8.84 7.62
CA PRO A 28 -4.48 10.11 8.15
C PRO A 28 -5.30 10.81 7.06
N ARG A 29 -6.42 11.45 7.45
CA ARG A 29 -7.34 12.15 6.53
C ARG A 29 -6.59 13.06 5.57
N THR A 30 -5.43 13.51 5.98
CA THR A 30 -4.45 14.18 5.16
C THR A 30 -3.11 13.48 5.23
N VAL A 31 -2.42 13.39 4.09
CA VAL A 31 -1.00 13.00 4.02
C VAL A 31 -0.19 14.19 3.54
N THR A 32 1.04 14.28 4.03
CA THR A 32 2.04 15.17 3.46
C THR A 32 2.70 14.45 2.28
N TRP A 33 2.71 15.07 1.12
CA TRP A 33 3.30 14.57 -0.11
C TRP A 33 4.49 15.43 -0.48
N SER A 34 5.63 14.82 -0.78
CA SER A 34 6.77 15.55 -1.35
C SER A 34 6.61 15.61 -2.87
N ASN A 35 6.61 16.82 -3.44
CA ASN A 35 6.75 17.00 -4.87
C ASN A 35 8.23 16.85 -5.19
N GLY A 36 8.62 15.81 -5.93
CA GLY A 36 10.01 15.64 -6.31
C GLY A 36 10.47 16.83 -7.18
N ASP A 37 11.24 17.75 -6.61
CA ASP A 37 11.88 18.85 -7.34
C ASP A 37 13.38 18.75 -7.15
N ASP A 38 14.01 17.82 -7.86
CA ASP A 38 15.45 17.89 -8.06
C ASP A 38 15.81 17.43 -9.48
N LYS A 39 16.10 18.41 -10.34
CA LYS A 39 16.48 18.21 -11.76
C LYS A 39 17.82 17.49 -11.96
N ALA A 40 18.43 17.01 -10.87
CA ALA A 40 19.71 16.31 -10.88
C ALA A 40 19.61 14.82 -10.51
N ASN A 41 18.48 14.32 -9.94
CA ASN A 41 18.42 12.98 -9.33
C ASN A 41 17.07 12.22 -9.51
N ASP A 42 16.37 12.36 -10.64
CA ASP A 42 15.09 11.66 -10.92
C ASP A 42 14.08 11.76 -9.77
N ALA A 43 13.50 12.96 -9.64
CA ALA A 43 12.36 13.31 -8.80
C ALA A 43 11.35 12.16 -8.52
N LEU A 44 11.43 11.55 -7.34
CA LEU A 44 10.39 10.67 -6.82
C LEU A 44 9.57 11.47 -5.80
N GLY A 45 8.33 11.78 -6.15
CA GLY A 45 7.35 12.31 -5.20
C GLY A 45 6.65 11.17 -4.45
N GLY A 46 6.20 11.43 -3.24
CA GLY A 46 5.49 10.40 -2.46
C GLY A 46 5.14 10.83 -1.04
N ILE A 47 4.47 9.93 -0.31
CA ILE A 47 3.97 10.20 1.04
C ILE A 47 5.15 10.33 2.02
N VAL A 48 5.15 11.40 2.80
CA VAL A 48 6.20 11.72 3.78
C VAL A 48 5.85 11.17 5.15
N GLY A 49 6.75 10.37 5.72
CA GLY A 49 6.61 9.76 7.05
C GLY A 49 7.89 9.04 7.47
N GLU A 50 8.03 8.72 8.76
CA GLU A 50 9.20 7.98 9.25
C GLU A 50 9.19 6.52 8.77
N GLU A 51 7.97 6.01 8.58
CA GLU A 51 7.65 4.67 8.13
C GLU A 51 7.73 4.47 6.61
N TYR A 52 7.61 5.54 5.82
CA TYR A 52 7.60 5.49 4.35
C TYR A 52 8.98 5.71 3.73
N ASP A 53 9.09 5.56 2.41
CA ASP A 53 10.35 5.75 1.69
C ASP A 53 10.79 7.22 1.68
N ASN A 54 9.84 8.16 1.74
CA ASN A 54 10.11 9.59 1.80
C ASN A 54 10.12 10.07 3.25
N GLN A 55 11.31 10.31 3.81
CA GLN A 55 11.47 10.83 5.17
C GLN A 55 11.56 12.36 5.19
N LYS A 56 11.19 12.99 6.33
CA LYS A 56 11.05 14.45 6.58
C LYS A 56 12.26 15.35 6.31
N ASN A 57 13.32 14.87 5.68
CA ASN A 57 14.55 15.64 5.50
C ASN A 57 14.46 16.72 4.42
N ASP A 58 13.33 16.82 3.70
CA ASP A 58 13.14 17.71 2.54
C ASP A 58 11.79 18.45 2.61
N GLU A 59 11.58 19.28 3.64
CA GLU A 59 10.35 20.07 3.82
C GLU A 59 10.19 21.19 2.77
N SER A 60 11.19 21.45 1.92
CA SER A 60 11.16 22.59 0.99
C SER A 60 10.19 22.45 -0.18
N ASN A 61 9.53 21.30 -0.38
CA ASN A 61 8.54 21.12 -1.45
C ASN A 61 7.43 20.11 -1.12
N THR A 62 6.81 20.25 0.05
CA THR A 62 5.71 19.36 0.45
C THR A 62 4.33 20.01 0.31
N GLU A 63 3.36 19.24 -0.18
CA GLU A 63 1.94 19.58 -0.19
C GLU A 63 1.15 18.67 0.77
N THR A 64 -0.03 19.12 1.20
CA THR A 64 -0.93 18.30 2.02
C THR A 64 -2.16 17.92 1.21
N HIS A 65 -2.43 16.62 1.10
CA HIS A 65 -3.54 16.09 0.32
C HIS A 65 -4.51 15.34 1.21
N ILE A 66 -5.81 15.44 0.91
CA ILE A 66 -6.83 14.62 1.57
C ILE A 66 -6.78 13.21 0.98
N THR A 67 -6.84 12.19 1.85
CA THR A 67 -6.86 10.78 1.45
C THR A 67 -8.25 10.16 1.58
N THR A 68 -8.46 9.07 0.85
CA THR A 68 -9.63 8.19 0.94
C THR A 68 -9.16 6.74 0.90
N THR A 69 -10.04 5.80 1.26
CA THR A 69 -9.70 4.38 1.19
C THR A 69 -9.86 3.85 -0.23
N LEU A 70 -9.11 2.80 -0.57
CA LEU A 70 -9.28 2.11 -1.85
C LEU A 70 -10.70 1.56 -2.01
N GLU A 71 -11.32 1.08 -0.94
CA GLU A 71 -12.73 0.67 -0.92
C GLU A 71 -13.66 1.78 -1.42
N GLN A 72 -13.54 2.99 -0.86
CA GLN A 72 -14.37 4.13 -1.24
C GLN A 72 -14.21 4.48 -2.72
N ILE A 73 -12.98 4.40 -3.26
CA ILE A 73 -12.72 4.60 -4.68
C ILE A 73 -13.45 3.55 -5.51
N LEU A 74 -13.30 2.26 -5.16
CA LEU A 74 -13.92 1.14 -5.87
C LEU A 74 -15.46 1.18 -5.81
N ASP A 75 -16.04 1.55 -4.66
CA ASP A 75 -17.48 1.73 -4.51
C ASP A 75 -17.98 2.91 -5.35
N HIS A 76 -17.27 4.04 -5.34
CA HIS A 76 -17.64 5.25 -6.08
C HIS A 76 -17.70 5.01 -7.59
N VAL A 77 -16.67 4.35 -8.14
CA VAL A 77 -16.62 4.00 -9.58
C VAL A 77 -17.47 2.78 -9.92
N LYS A 78 -18.16 2.17 -8.95
CA LYS A 78 -18.94 0.94 -9.10
C LYS A 78 -18.12 -0.19 -9.72
N ALA A 79 -16.87 -0.32 -9.26
CA ALA A 79 -15.98 -1.38 -9.71
C ALA A 79 -16.60 -2.77 -9.47
N PRO A 80 -16.32 -3.75 -10.34
CA PRO A 80 -16.74 -5.13 -10.10
C PRO A 80 -16.13 -5.64 -8.78
N LYS A 81 -16.83 -6.56 -8.12
CA LYS A 81 -16.34 -7.19 -6.89
C LYS A 81 -15.17 -8.14 -7.12
N ILE A 82 -15.00 -8.58 -8.37
CA ILE A 82 -13.85 -9.35 -8.85
C ILE A 82 -13.12 -8.48 -9.87
N ILE A 83 -11.87 -8.14 -9.58
CA ILE A 83 -11.01 -7.30 -10.40
C ILE A 83 -9.85 -8.18 -10.88
N ASP A 84 -9.53 -8.14 -12.17
CA ASP A 84 -8.55 -9.07 -12.74
C ASP A 84 -7.12 -8.76 -12.29
N TYR A 85 -6.76 -7.49 -12.18
CA TYR A 85 -5.40 -7.08 -11.83
C TYR A 85 -5.39 -5.79 -11.02
N PHE A 86 -4.53 -5.75 -10.02
CA PHE A 86 -4.24 -4.56 -9.22
C PHE A 86 -2.74 -4.42 -8.99
N SER A 87 -2.21 -3.22 -9.22
CA SER A 87 -0.81 -2.87 -8.95
C SER A 87 -0.78 -1.75 -7.93
N LEU A 88 0.09 -1.87 -6.93
CA LEU A 88 0.26 -0.86 -5.89
C LEU A 88 1.74 -0.51 -5.71
N ASP A 89 2.04 0.76 -5.98
CA ASP A 89 3.33 1.39 -5.78
C ASP A 89 3.02 2.78 -5.19
N VAL A 90 3.27 2.95 -3.90
CA VAL A 90 2.97 4.18 -3.16
C VAL A 90 4.16 4.57 -2.27
N GLU A 91 5.37 4.25 -2.72
CA GLU A 91 6.65 4.62 -2.09
C GLU A 91 6.70 4.28 -0.59
N GLY A 92 6.35 3.03 -0.25
CA GLY A 92 6.46 2.48 1.11
C GLY A 92 5.18 2.54 1.93
N ALA A 93 4.09 3.10 1.40
CA ALA A 93 2.80 3.21 2.08
C ALA A 93 1.82 2.04 1.78
N GLU A 94 2.31 0.93 1.20
CA GLU A 94 1.47 -0.15 0.65
C GLU A 94 0.62 -0.80 1.75
N PHE A 95 1.20 -1.05 2.92
CA PHE A 95 0.45 -1.59 4.05
C PHE A 95 -0.62 -0.64 4.55
N ALA A 96 -0.35 0.67 4.56
CA ALA A 96 -1.30 1.65 5.04
C ALA A 96 -2.56 1.72 4.14
N VAL A 97 -2.40 1.47 2.84
CA VAL A 97 -3.50 1.35 1.87
C VAL A 97 -4.31 0.07 2.08
N LEU A 98 -3.66 -1.07 2.33
CA LEU A 98 -4.31 -2.39 2.31
C LEU A 98 -4.72 -2.95 3.66
N GLN A 99 -4.20 -2.45 4.78
CA GLN A 99 -4.43 -3.00 6.13
C GLN A 99 -5.90 -3.16 6.53
N ASN A 100 -6.79 -2.29 6.03
CA ASN A 100 -8.24 -2.35 6.27
C ASN A 100 -9.04 -2.59 4.99
N PHE A 101 -8.39 -3.03 3.91
CA PHE A 101 -9.09 -3.30 2.66
C PHE A 101 -10.04 -4.50 2.84
N PRO A 102 -11.32 -4.39 2.41
CA PRO A 102 -12.32 -5.43 2.63
C PRO A 102 -12.16 -6.56 1.60
N PHE A 103 -11.17 -7.43 1.81
CA PHE A 103 -10.91 -8.61 0.96
C PHE A 103 -12.08 -9.61 0.92
N ASP A 104 -13.07 -9.48 1.81
CA ASP A 104 -14.33 -10.21 1.80
C ASP A 104 -15.37 -9.65 0.81
N ARG A 105 -15.27 -8.35 0.48
CA ARG A 105 -16.15 -7.66 -0.48
C ARG A 105 -15.54 -7.51 -1.86
N TYR A 106 -14.22 -7.33 -1.93
CA TYR A 106 -13.48 -7.12 -3.17
C TYR A 106 -12.33 -8.12 -3.26
N MET A 107 -12.18 -8.74 -4.44
CA MET A 107 -11.13 -9.69 -4.74
C MET A 107 -10.38 -9.28 -5.99
N PHE A 108 -9.06 -9.17 -5.89
CA PHE A 108 -8.17 -9.08 -7.05
C PHE A 108 -7.72 -10.49 -7.46
N ARG A 109 -7.81 -10.87 -8.74
CA ARG A 109 -7.28 -12.16 -9.22
C ARG A 109 -5.76 -12.20 -9.14
N ALA A 110 -5.12 -11.11 -9.54
CA ALA A 110 -3.68 -10.91 -9.47
C ALA A 110 -3.35 -9.57 -8.81
N ILE A 111 -2.30 -9.56 -7.97
CA ILE A 111 -1.80 -8.36 -7.30
C ILE A 111 -0.29 -8.25 -7.50
N THR A 112 0.17 -7.04 -7.82
CA THR A 112 1.60 -6.66 -7.76
C THR A 112 1.76 -5.58 -6.70
N ILE A 113 2.67 -5.79 -5.75
CA ILE A 113 2.98 -4.82 -4.69
C ILE A 113 4.47 -4.47 -4.74
N GLU A 114 4.81 -3.18 -4.75
CA GLU A 114 6.17 -2.72 -4.56
C GLU A 114 6.60 -2.93 -3.09
N ARG A 115 7.72 -3.63 -2.87
CA ARG A 115 8.38 -3.87 -1.58
C ARG A 115 7.42 -4.12 -0.39
N PRO A 116 6.51 -5.12 -0.45
CA PRO A 116 5.58 -5.37 0.64
C PRO A 116 6.33 -5.74 1.93
N PRO A 117 6.05 -5.08 3.07
CA PRO A 117 6.63 -5.48 4.35
C PRO A 117 6.14 -6.87 4.77
N PRO A 118 6.84 -7.54 5.72
CA PRO A 118 6.46 -8.87 6.22
C PRO A 118 5.00 -8.97 6.67
N TRP A 119 4.49 -7.96 7.38
CA TRP A 119 3.11 -7.95 7.86
C TRP A 119 2.07 -7.71 6.75
N LEU A 120 2.43 -7.06 5.64
CA LEU A 120 1.55 -7.01 4.46
C LEU A 120 1.52 -8.35 3.73
N ASN A 121 2.66 -9.05 3.69
CA ASN A 121 2.72 -10.43 3.19
C ASN A 121 1.78 -11.33 4.00
N ASP A 122 1.87 -11.29 5.32
CA ASP A 122 1.00 -12.07 6.20
C ASP A 122 -0.48 -11.76 5.98
N LEU A 123 -0.83 -10.47 5.82
CA LEU A 123 -2.19 -10.05 5.50
C LEU A 123 -2.68 -10.69 4.19
N LEU A 124 -1.94 -10.52 3.09
CA LEU A 124 -2.31 -11.06 1.78
C LEU A 124 -2.47 -12.58 1.82
N LEU A 125 -1.52 -13.28 2.44
CA LEU A 125 -1.58 -14.74 2.60
C LEU A 125 -2.83 -15.16 3.38
N SER A 126 -3.15 -14.47 4.48
CA SER A 126 -4.36 -14.72 5.27
C SER A 126 -5.66 -14.41 4.51
N SER A 127 -5.61 -13.47 3.56
CA SER A 127 -6.72 -13.09 2.67
C SER A 127 -6.87 -14.02 1.45
N GLY A 128 -6.12 -15.11 1.37
CA GLY A 128 -6.26 -16.12 0.31
C GLY A 128 -5.39 -15.90 -0.93
N TYR A 129 -4.41 -15.01 -0.85
CA TYR A 129 -3.39 -14.84 -1.88
C TYR A 129 -2.25 -15.83 -1.69
N VAL A 130 -1.62 -16.18 -2.81
CA VAL A 130 -0.44 -17.02 -2.90
C VAL A 130 0.65 -16.20 -3.58
N TRP A 131 1.80 -16.11 -2.93
CA TRP A 131 2.98 -15.50 -3.54
C TRP A 131 3.53 -16.38 -4.66
N ILE A 132 3.84 -15.74 -5.79
CA ILE A 132 4.33 -16.42 -6.99
C ILE A 132 5.83 -16.23 -7.15
N GLN A 133 6.27 -14.98 -7.21
CA GLN A 133 7.68 -14.63 -7.37
C GLN A 133 7.92 -13.16 -7.02
N ASN A 134 9.19 -12.79 -6.90
CA ASN A 134 9.63 -11.40 -6.89
C ASN A 134 10.31 -11.06 -8.21
N TYR A 135 10.19 -9.81 -8.65
CA TYR A 135 11.02 -9.26 -9.70
C TYR A 135 11.47 -7.86 -9.31
N LYS A 136 12.79 -7.67 -9.16
CA LYS A 136 13.40 -6.45 -8.61
C LYS A 136 12.80 -6.10 -7.24
N PHE A 137 11.96 -5.07 -7.19
CA PHE A 137 11.33 -4.56 -5.98
C PHE A 137 9.86 -4.97 -5.86
N ASP A 138 9.31 -5.62 -6.89
CA ASP A 138 7.92 -6.01 -6.95
C ASP A 138 7.71 -7.45 -6.51
N SER A 139 6.68 -7.69 -5.72
CA SER A 139 6.20 -9.02 -5.35
C SER A 139 4.87 -9.31 -6.04
N PHE A 140 4.75 -10.49 -6.63
CA PHE A 140 3.59 -10.90 -7.41
C PHE A 140 2.78 -11.96 -6.67
N TYR A 141 1.47 -11.76 -6.60
CA TYR A 141 0.52 -12.65 -5.93
C TYR A 141 -0.63 -13.01 -6.86
N LEU A 142 -1.11 -14.24 -6.74
CA LEU A 142 -2.38 -14.67 -7.30
C LEU A 142 -3.34 -15.04 -6.19
N HIS A 143 -4.62 -14.75 -6.37
CA HIS A 143 -5.62 -15.34 -5.50
C HIS A 143 -5.65 -16.86 -5.72
N LYS A 144 -5.82 -17.65 -4.67
CA LYS A 144 -5.81 -19.12 -4.70
C LYS A 144 -6.80 -19.76 -5.69
N THR A 145 -7.80 -19.01 -6.17
CA THR A 145 -8.72 -19.47 -7.23
C THR A 145 -8.08 -19.52 -8.60
N GLU A 146 -6.96 -18.80 -8.81
CA GLU A 146 -6.27 -18.65 -10.08
C GLU A 146 -4.96 -19.46 -10.16
N THR A 147 -4.57 -20.14 -9.08
CA THR A 147 -3.26 -20.80 -8.99
C THR A 147 -3.19 -22.14 -9.73
N ALA A 148 -4.31 -22.67 -10.24
CA ALA A 148 -4.32 -23.95 -10.96
C ALA A 148 -3.43 -23.95 -12.23
N ALA A 149 -3.10 -22.77 -12.75
CA ALA A 149 -2.26 -22.60 -13.93
C ALA A 149 -0.79 -22.23 -13.62
N VAL A 150 -0.42 -22.07 -12.34
CA VAL A 150 0.89 -21.55 -11.94
C VAL A 150 1.50 -22.42 -10.85
N GLU A 151 2.68 -22.97 -11.11
CA GLU A 151 3.45 -23.69 -10.10
C GLU A 151 3.96 -22.70 -9.04
N SER A 152 3.72 -22.98 -7.76
CA SER A 152 4.31 -22.15 -6.70
C SER A 152 5.82 -22.32 -6.71
N HIS A 153 6.59 -21.24 -6.84
CA HIS A 153 8.06 -21.27 -6.85
C HIS A 153 8.71 -21.53 -5.48
N GLY A 154 7.95 -22.03 -4.50
CA GLY A 154 8.42 -22.36 -3.15
C GLY A 154 7.83 -21.46 -2.08
N SER A 155 8.58 -21.24 -1.00
CA SER A 155 8.20 -20.38 0.11
C SER A 155 8.39 -18.90 -0.23
N LEU A 156 7.55 -18.03 0.34
CA LEU A 156 7.63 -16.58 0.18
C LEU A 156 9.06 -16.08 0.45
N GLN A 157 9.60 -15.32 -0.49
CA GLN A 157 10.88 -14.62 -0.33
C GLN A 157 10.62 -13.16 0.03
N GLN A 158 11.05 -12.74 1.21
CA GLN A 158 10.87 -11.36 1.66
C GLN A 158 11.83 -10.41 0.91
N ILE A 159 11.28 -9.40 0.23
CA ILE A 159 12.08 -8.31 -0.34
C ILE A 159 12.54 -7.39 0.81
N PRO A 160 13.80 -6.92 0.83
CA PRO A 160 14.29 -5.98 1.84
C PRO A 160 13.59 -4.61 1.72
N ARG A 161 13.62 -3.83 2.81
CA ARG A 161 13.17 -2.44 2.81
C ARG A 161 14.12 -1.58 1.96
N LYS A 162 13.59 -0.52 1.34
CA LYS A 162 14.41 0.56 0.78
C LYS A 162 15.21 1.22 1.91
N CYS A 163 16.51 1.36 1.73
CA CYS A 163 17.30 2.17 2.65
C CYS A 163 16.96 3.64 2.47
N VAL A 164 16.87 4.35 3.59
CA VAL A 164 16.53 5.77 3.67
C VAL A 164 17.72 6.57 4.21
N GLY A 165 17.83 7.84 3.82
CA GLY A 165 18.91 8.72 4.28
C GLY A 165 20.30 8.33 3.76
N LYS A 166 21.31 8.25 4.64
CA LYS A 166 22.71 8.02 4.23
C LYS A 166 22.95 6.62 3.65
N ASP A 167 22.20 5.62 4.09
CA ASP A 167 22.34 4.24 3.62
C ASP A 167 21.75 4.01 2.22
N GLN A 168 20.82 4.86 1.77
CA GLN A 168 20.23 4.81 0.42
C GLN A 168 21.31 4.92 -0.68
N ARG A 169 22.31 5.79 -0.49
CA ARG A 169 23.39 6.06 -1.46
C ARG A 169 24.42 4.94 -1.58
N LEU A 170 24.39 3.96 -0.69
CA LEU A 170 25.38 2.89 -0.61
C LEU A 170 24.88 1.57 -1.22
N GLY A 171 23.67 1.54 -1.80
CA GLY A 171 23.10 0.32 -2.40
C GLY A 171 22.93 -0.83 -1.40
N ARG A 172 22.83 -0.53 -0.10
CA ARG A 172 22.66 -1.52 0.95
C ARG A 172 21.22 -2.03 0.96
N MET A 173 21.03 -3.27 1.40
CA MET A 173 19.72 -3.82 1.74
C MET A 173 19.41 -3.42 3.18
N CYS A 174 18.23 -2.86 3.44
CA CYS A 174 17.79 -2.53 4.79
C CYS A 174 16.78 -3.58 5.28
N GLU A 175 16.85 -3.90 6.56
CA GLU A 175 15.92 -4.83 7.19
C GLU A 175 14.62 -4.11 7.56
N TRP A 176 13.53 -4.89 7.59
CA TRP A 176 12.27 -4.42 8.12
C TRP A 176 12.35 -4.32 9.65
N GLY A 177 11.80 -3.25 10.20
CA GLY A 177 11.62 -3.11 11.65
C GLY A 177 10.40 -3.87 12.15
N ASP A 178 9.93 -3.50 13.33
CA ASP A 178 8.68 -4.04 13.88
C ASP A 178 7.45 -3.56 13.09
N PRO A 179 6.36 -4.37 13.02
CA PRO A 179 5.12 -3.92 12.44
C PRO A 179 4.58 -2.68 13.17
N PRO A 180 3.80 -1.81 12.48
CA PRO A 180 3.16 -0.66 13.11
C PRO A 180 2.33 -1.12 14.32
N LYS A 181 2.46 -0.42 15.45
CA LYS A 181 1.67 -0.74 16.64
C LYS A 181 0.19 -0.55 16.34
N THR A 182 -0.60 -1.61 16.42
CA THR A 182 -2.05 -1.53 16.44
C THR A 182 -2.47 -1.08 17.84
N GLU A 183 -2.80 0.20 18.01
CA GLU A 183 -3.38 0.65 19.27
C GLU A 183 -4.87 0.26 19.31
N PRO A 184 -5.32 -0.50 20.32
CA PRO A 184 -6.74 -0.77 20.50
C PRO A 184 -7.47 0.55 20.74
N CYS A 185 -8.64 0.70 20.10
CA CYS A 185 -9.47 1.90 20.25
C CYS A 185 -9.69 2.20 21.74
N PRO A 186 -9.39 3.43 22.23
CA PRO A 186 -9.76 3.80 23.58
C PRO A 186 -11.27 3.61 23.71
N ARG A 187 -11.70 2.78 24.68
CA ARG A 187 -13.12 2.63 24.99
C ARG A 187 -13.65 4.03 25.25
N HIS A 188 -14.57 4.50 24.41
CA HIS A 188 -15.41 5.63 24.79
C HIS A 188 -16.10 5.20 26.08
N ASN A 189 -15.72 5.79 27.20
CA ASN A 189 -16.59 5.80 28.36
C ASN A 189 -17.87 6.46 27.86
N SER A 190 -18.94 5.67 27.83
CA SER A 190 -20.28 6.18 27.62
C SER A 190 -20.44 7.39 28.53
N LEU A 191 -20.66 8.55 27.90
CA LEU A 191 -21.12 9.73 28.63
C LEU A 191 -22.45 9.33 29.28
N GLU A 192 -22.46 9.24 30.61
CA GLU A 192 -23.69 9.24 31.42
C GLU A 192 -24.37 10.61 31.35
#